data_AF-A0A928VJH2-F1
#
_entry.id   AF-A0A928VJH2-F1
#
_cell.length_a   1.000
_cell.length_b   1.000
_cell.length_c   1.000
_cell.angle_alpha   90.00
_cell.angle_beta   90.00
_cell.angle_gamma   90.00
#
_symmetry.space_group_name_H-M   'P 1'
#
loop_
_entity.id
_entity.type
_entity.pdbx_description
1 polymer ?
#
loop_
_entity_poly.entity_id
_entity_poly.type
_entity_poly.pdbx_seq_one_letter_code
_entity_poly.pdbx_strand_id
1 'polypeptide(L)' 'VEDYAAFGIGEYWITDDAALGGVQFLDRTKQPTLSIYQLVDGIYEVCRFRGNDTIISPTFPNLQLTANQVLRAGQ' A
#
# COMPACT_ATOMS: atom_id res chain seq x y z
N VAL A 1 12.90 7.09 4.91
CA VAL A 1 12.59 5.78 4.26
C VAL A 1 13.60 4.72 4.68
N GLU A 2 14.89 5.05 4.83
CA GLU A 2 15.89 4.10 5.34
C GLU A 2 15.76 3.78 6.85
N ASP A 3 15.07 4.61 7.64
CA ASP A 3 14.95 4.38 9.10
C ASP A 3 14.24 3.07 9.44
N TYR A 4 13.14 2.74 8.75
CA TYR A 4 12.42 1.49 9.01
C TYR A 4 13.24 0.25 8.63
N ALA A 5 14.10 0.33 7.61
CA ALA A 5 15.03 -0.75 7.26
C ALA A 5 16.10 -0.89 8.36
N ALA A 6 16.66 0.23 8.85
CA ALA A 6 17.63 0.23 9.93
C ALA A 6 17.06 -0.36 11.23
N PHE A 7 15.75 -0.19 11.49
CA PHE A 7 15.05 -0.81 12.60
C PHE A 7 14.59 -2.26 12.34
N GLY A 8 14.85 -2.82 11.16
CA GLY A 8 14.49 -4.20 10.83
C GLY A 8 12.99 -4.45 10.73
N ILE A 9 12.20 -3.44 10.37
CA ILE A 9 10.76 -3.60 10.18
C ILE A 9 10.52 -4.50 8.97
N GLY A 10 9.98 -5.69 9.19
CA GLY A 10 9.80 -6.70 8.13
C GLY A 10 8.79 -6.28 7.06
N GLU A 11 7.81 -5.44 7.43
CA GLU A 11 6.74 -5.01 6.53
C GLU A 11 6.17 -3.65 6.95
N TYR A 12 5.95 -2.74 6.00
CA TYR A 12 5.23 -1.49 6.25
C TYR A 12 4.34 -1.08 5.06
N TRP A 13 3.29 -0.33 5.37
CA TRP A 13 2.18 -0.08 4.44
C TRP A 13 2.05 1.42 4.20
N ILE A 14 1.83 1.81 2.95
CA ILE A 14 1.53 3.19 2.55
C ILE A 14 0.20 3.21 1.81
N THR A 15 -0.74 3.99 2.32
CA THR A 15 -2.02 4.31 1.67
C THR A 15 -1.88 5.60 0.88
N ASP A 16 -2.11 5.55 -0.43
CA ASP A 16 -2.15 6.72 -1.31
C ASP A 16 -3.59 6.92 -1.79
N ASP A 17 -4.33 7.77 -1.08
CA ASP A 17 -5.69 8.16 -1.45
C ASP A 17 -5.61 9.29 -2.50
N ALA A 18 -6.29 9.07 -3.62
CA ALA A 18 -6.30 9.93 -4.79
C ALA A 18 -6.87 11.34 -4.56
N ALA A 19 -7.41 11.63 -3.37
CA ALA A 19 -8.11 12.88 -3.08
C ALA A 19 -7.25 14.16 -3.07
N LEU A 20 -5.92 14.07 -2.97
CA LEU A 20 -5.06 15.26 -2.74
C LEU A 20 -4.14 15.65 -3.91
N GLY A 21 -4.25 14.98 -5.07
CA GLY A 21 -3.48 15.30 -6.27
C GLY A 21 -4.27 16.15 -7.25
N GLY A 22 -4.38 17.45 -7.00
CA GLY A 22 -5.06 18.36 -7.92
C GLY A 22 -4.32 18.46 -9.26
N VAL A 23 -4.84 17.80 -10.31
CA VAL A 23 -5.09 18.38 -11.64
C VAL A 23 -6.19 17.55 -12.30
N GLN A 24 -7.29 18.22 -12.66
CA GLN A 24 -8.39 17.68 -13.45
C GLN A 24 -7.92 17.47 -14.90
N PHE A 25 -7.37 16.30 -15.21
CA PHE A 25 -7.42 15.77 -16.57
C PHE A 25 -8.63 14.84 -16.62
N LEU A 26 -9.57 15.13 -17.52
CA LEU A 26 -10.94 14.58 -17.58
C LEU A 26 -11.03 13.04 -17.67
N ASP A 27 -9.90 12.33 -17.75
CA ASP A 27 -9.80 10.87 -17.94
C ASP A 27 -8.80 10.15 -17.01
N ARG A 28 -8.07 10.83 -16.13
CA ARG A 28 -6.94 10.24 -15.39
C ARG A 28 -6.92 10.60 -13.90
N THR A 29 -8.05 10.40 -13.22
CA THR A 29 -8.03 10.36 -11.75
C THR A 29 -7.05 9.27 -11.31
N LYS A 30 -6.01 9.66 -10.57
CA LYS A 30 -5.07 8.71 -9.94
C LYS A 30 -5.91 7.67 -9.19
N GLN A 31 -5.67 6.38 -9.40
CA GLN A 31 -6.42 5.37 -8.67
C GLN A 31 -5.86 5.23 -7.25
N PRO A 32 -6.71 5.21 -6.20
CA PRO A 32 -6.26 4.90 -4.85
C PRO A 32 -5.43 3.62 -4.84
N THR A 33 -4.24 3.68 -4.24
CA THR A 33 -3.27 2.59 -4.28
C THR A 33 -2.76 2.30 -2.89
N LEU A 34 -2.79 1.02 -2.50
CA LEU A 34 -2.11 0.51 -1.32
C LEU A 34 -0.76 -0.05 -1.75
N SER A 35 0.33 0.40 -1.13
CA SER A 35 1.67 -0.15 -1.33
C SER A 35 2.14 -0.83 -0.05
N ILE A 36 2.49 -2.11 -0.15
CA ILE A 36 3.07 -2.89 0.95
C ILE A 36 4.53 -3.12 0.59
N TYR A 37 5.41 -2.74 1.51
CA TYR A 37 6.84 -2.91 1.40
C TYR A 37 7.27 -4.04 2.32
N GLN A 38 8.04 -4.98 1.79
CA GLN A 38 8.59 -6.12 2.52
C GLN A 38 10.12 -6.03 2.53
N LEU A 39 10.73 -6.19 3.70
CA LEU A 39 12.19 -6.19 3.84
C LEU A 39 12.75 -7.56 3.42
N VAL A 40 13.51 -7.59 2.33
CA VAL A 40 14.18 -8.77 1.78
C VAL A 40 15.67 -8.44 1.62
N ASP A 41 16.54 -9.19 2.31
CA ASP A 41 17.99 -8.98 2.29
C ASP A 41 18.44 -7.52 2.55
N GLY A 42 17.73 -6.85 3.46
CA GLY A 42 18.00 -5.45 3.83
C GLY A 42 17.45 -4.40 2.88
N ILE A 43 16.72 -4.80 1.83
CA ILE A 43 16.12 -3.92 0.83
C ILE A 43 14.60 -4.10 0.83
N TYR A 44 13.86 -3.01 0.70
CA TYR A 44 12.40 -3.10 0.59
C TYR A 44 11.96 -3.40 -0.85
N GLU A 45 11.27 -4.52 -1.03
CA GLU A 45 10.51 -4.83 -2.22
C GLU A 45 9.06 -4.35 -2.06
N VAL A 46 8.41 -3.91 -3.14
CA VAL A 46 7.07 -3.31 -3.08
C VAL A 46 6.04 -4.10 -3.88
N CYS A 47 4.93 -4.43 -3.23
CA CYS A 47 3.70 -4.93 -3.83
C CYS A 47 2.62 -3.84 -3.80
N ARG A 48 1.97 -3.59 -4.94
CA ARG A 48 0.91 -2.57 -5.06
C ARG A 48 -0.43 -3.24 -5.32
N PHE A 49 -1.45 -2.81 -4.59
CA PHE A 49 -2.80 -3.33 -4.65
C PHE A 49 -3.79 -2.18 -4.92
N ARG A 50 -4.81 -2.43 -5.73
CA ARG A 50 -5.87 -1.48 -6.07
C ARG A 50 -7.23 -2.15 -6.08
N GLY A 51 -8.28 -1.37 -5.87
CA GLY A 51 -9.64 -1.88 -6.03
C GLY A 51 -9.93 -3.12 -5.18
N ASN A 52 -10.29 -4.21 -5.83
CA ASN A 52 -10.62 -5.49 -5.19
C ASN A 52 -9.45 -6.48 -5.12
N ASP A 53 -8.22 -6.04 -5.41
CA ASP A 53 -7.04 -6.89 -5.24
C ASP A 53 -6.97 -7.37 -3.79
N THR A 54 -6.86 -8.69 -3.62
CA THR A 54 -6.68 -9.30 -2.30
C THR A 54 -5.26 -9.03 -1.82
N ILE A 55 -5.15 -8.52 -0.60
CA ILE A 55 -3.88 -8.16 -0.01
C ILE A 55 -3.11 -9.43 0.33
N ILE A 56 -1.83 -9.46 -0.07
CA ILE A 56 -0.88 -10.49 0.32
C ILE A 56 0.11 -9.85 1.29
N SER A 57 0.12 -10.33 2.53
CA SER A 57 1.00 -9.86 3.60
C SER A 57 1.67 -11.07 4.25
N PRO A 58 3.01 -11.22 4.12
CA PRO A 58 3.76 -12.22 4.87
C PRO A 58 3.63 -12.08 6.39
N THR A 59 3.44 -10.85 6.89
CA THR A 59 3.25 -10.59 8.33
C THR A 59 1.88 -11.07 8.81
N PHE A 60 0.85 -10.97 7.97
CA PHE A 60 -0.53 -11.38 8.26
C PHE A 60 -1.05 -12.37 7.21
N PRO A 61 -0.59 -13.64 7.21
CA PRO A 61 -0.87 -14.59 6.11
C PRO A 61 -2.35 -14.99 5.99
N ASN A 62 -3.14 -14.80 7.05
CA ASN A 62 -4.58 -15.10 7.06
C ASN A 62 -5.45 -13.85 6.81
N LEU A 63 -4.85 -12.72 6.43
CA LEU A 63 -5.58 -11.49 6.18
C LEU A 63 -6.45 -11.61 4.92
N GLN A 64 -7.77 -11.50 5.10
CA GLN A 64 -8.74 -11.57 4.01
C GLN A 64 -9.36 -10.18 3.77
N LEU A 65 -8.53 -9.23 3.35
CA LEU A 65 -8.95 -7.88 3.00
C LEU A 65 -8.54 -7.52 1.58
N THR A 66 -9.36 -6.70 0.93
CA THR A 66 -9.02 -6.05 -0.33
C THR A 66 -8.41 -4.67 -0.11
N ALA A 67 -7.68 -4.17 -1.11
CA ALA A 67 -7.14 -2.81 -1.08
C ALA A 67 -8.20 -1.75 -0.79
N ASN A 68 -9.38 -1.86 -1.40
CA ASN A 68 -10.51 -0.94 -1.17
C ASN A 68 -11.00 -0.96 0.28
N GLN A 69 -11.04 -2.12 0.93
CA GLN A 69 -11.49 -2.20 2.33
C GLN A 69 -10.53 -1.46 3.24
N VAL A 70 -9.22 -1.58 3.01
CA VAL A 70 -8.19 -0.87 3.79
C VAL A 70 -8.20 0.64 3.49
N LEU A 71 -8.25 1.02 2.22
CA LEU A 71 -8.22 2.42 1.80
C LEU A 71 -9.46 3.22 2.24
N ARG A 72 -10.60 2.55 2.45
CA ARG A 72 -11.85 3.17 2.92
C ARG A 72 -12.06 3.11 4.43
N ALA A 73 -11.25 2.37 5.17
CA ALA A 73 -11.47 2.13 6.61
C ALA A 73 -11.32 3.39 7.49
N GLY A 74 -10.71 4.46 6.98
CA GLY A 74 -10.48 5.72 7.70
C GLY A 74 -11.14 6.97 7.08
N GLN A 75 -12.04 6.77 6.11
CA GLN A 75 -12.91 7.83 5.56
C GLN A 75 -14.20 7.94 6.38
#